data_AF-A0A523F6V5-F1
#
_entry.id   AF-A0A523F6V5-F1
#
_cell.length_a   1.000
_cell.length_b   1.000
_cell.length_c   1.000
_cell.angle_alpha   90.00
_cell.angle_beta   90.00
_cell.angle_gamma   90.00
#
_symmetry.space_group_name_H-M   'P 1'
#
loop_
_entity.id
_entity.type
_entity.pdbx_description
1 polymer ?
#
loop_
_entity_poly.entity_id
_entity_poly.type
_entity_poly.pdbx_seq_one_letter_code
_entity_poly.pdbx_strand_id
1 'polypeptide(L)'
;MEIVTAPPGGEIPAGQRSAFVLSPINLRRWQNFKANRRGFWSLWIFLVLFFLTLFAEFVANDRPIIASYKGEILLPIFFDYPEEKFGGFLATTDYRDPFVQDEIEANGWLVWPPIRYSYRTVNNEIAVPAPAPPSYMLDKEI
;
A
#
# COMPACT_ATOMS: atom_id res chain seq x y z
N MET A 1 -8.58 56.26 55.44
CA MET A 1 -7.53 55.24 55.35
C MET A 1 -8.23 53.94 55.03
N GLU A 2 -8.29 53.56 53.76
CA GLU A 2 -8.25 52.14 53.34
C GLU A 2 -8.03 52.10 51.83
N ILE A 3 -6.78 51.80 51.48
CA ILE A 3 -6.35 51.54 50.12
C ILE A 3 -6.61 50.05 49.95
N VAL A 4 -7.70 49.67 49.27
CA VAL A 4 -7.94 48.27 48.91
C VAL A 4 -6.92 47.92 47.83
N THR A 5 -5.85 47.27 48.24
CA THR A 5 -4.83 46.71 47.37
C THR A 5 -5.41 45.51 46.62
N ALA A 6 -5.51 45.62 45.30
CA ALA A 6 -5.77 44.44 44.46
C ALA A 6 -4.58 43.46 44.59
N PRO A 7 -4.83 42.16 44.78
CA PRO A 7 -3.74 41.18 44.90
C PRO A 7 -2.95 41.10 43.58
N PRO A 8 -1.61 41.02 43.63
CA PRO A 8 -0.82 40.81 42.42
C PRO A 8 -0.88 39.34 42.03
N GLY A 9 -1.06 39.08 40.73
CA GLY A 9 -0.88 37.74 40.18
C GLY A 9 -2.13 36.86 40.20
N GLY A 10 -3.16 37.26 39.46
CA GLY A 10 -4.11 36.28 38.93
C GLY A 10 -3.38 35.43 37.89
N GLU A 11 -2.99 34.22 38.26
CA GLU A 11 -2.54 33.20 37.32
C GLU A 11 -3.61 33.03 36.22
N ILE A 12 -3.23 33.30 34.98
CA ILE A 12 -4.10 33.05 33.83
C ILE A 12 -4.27 31.53 33.75
N PRO A 13 -5.48 30.97 33.91
CA PRO A 13 -5.66 29.54 33.78
C PRO A 13 -5.23 29.14 32.38
N ALA A 14 -4.22 28.27 32.28
CA ALA A 14 -3.74 27.74 31.02
C ALA A 14 -4.89 26.95 30.39
N GLY A 15 -5.66 27.63 29.54
CA GLY A 15 -6.86 27.11 28.92
C GLY A 15 -6.55 25.77 28.25
N GLN A 16 -7.26 24.75 28.69
CA GLN A 16 -7.22 23.38 28.20
C GLN A 16 -7.45 23.39 26.68
N ARG A 17 -6.37 23.45 25.91
CA ARG A 17 -6.43 23.42 24.44
C ARG A 17 -6.87 22.02 24.05
N SER A 18 -8.14 21.87 23.68
CA SER A 18 -8.64 20.64 23.06
C SER A 18 -7.75 20.32 21.85
N ALA A 19 -7.14 19.14 21.84
CA ALA A 19 -6.28 18.66 20.75
C ALA A 19 -7.03 18.56 19.40
N PHE A 20 -8.36 18.65 19.43
CA PHE A 20 -9.23 18.45 18.27
C PHE A 20 -9.79 19.75 17.67
N VAL A 21 -9.59 20.91 18.31
CA VAL A 21 -10.09 22.19 17.80
C VAL A 21 -8.95 22.94 17.11
N LEU A 22 -9.08 23.15 15.80
CA LEU A 22 -8.12 23.98 15.06
C LEU A 22 -8.07 25.38 15.65
N SER A 23 -6.87 25.81 16.04
CA SER A 23 -6.64 27.19 16.45
C SER A 23 -7.15 28.16 15.37
N PRO A 24 -7.70 29.34 15.74
CA PRO A 24 -8.20 30.33 14.78
C PRO A 24 -7.20 30.68 13.66
N ILE A 25 -5.89 30.64 13.96
CA ILE A 25 -4.84 30.87 12.96
C ILE A 25 -4.73 29.73 11.93
N ASN A 26 -4.89 28.48 12.36
CA ASN A 26 -4.87 27.31 11.48
C ASN A 26 -6.12 27.26 10.62
N LEU A 27 -7.28 27.66 11.16
CA LEU A 27 -8.51 27.79 10.40
C LEU A 27 -8.36 28.82 9.26
N ARG A 28 -7.78 29.99 9.55
CA ARG A 28 -7.52 31.02 8.53
C ARG A 28 -6.53 30.54 7.47
N ARG A 29 -5.46 29.83 7.87
CA ARG A 29 -4.51 29.21 6.94
C ARG A 29 -5.20 28.18 6.03
N TRP A 30 -6.09 27.37 6.58
CA TRP A 30 -6.86 26.39 5.82
C TRP A 30 -7.80 27.04 4.79
N GLN A 31 -8.49 28.11 5.18
CA GLN A 31 -9.33 28.88 4.26
C GLN A 31 -8.50 29.49 3.12
N ASN A 32 -7.36 30.11 3.45
CA ASN A 32 -6.44 30.64 2.43
C ASN A 32 -5.90 29.54 1.50
N PHE A 33 -5.60 28.36 2.03
CA PHE A 33 -5.17 27.21 1.23
C PHE A 33 -6.27 26.72 0.27
N LYS A 34 -7.51 26.58 0.77
CA LYS A 34 -8.67 26.18 -0.05
C LYS A 34 -9.00 27.20 -1.15
N ALA A 35 -8.76 28.49 -0.92
CA ALA A 35 -8.94 29.53 -1.94
C ALA A 35 -7.98 29.35 -3.13
N ASN A 36 -6.80 28.77 -2.91
CA ASN A 36 -5.85 28.44 -3.95
C ASN A 36 -6.25 27.14 -4.67
N ARG A 37 -7.06 27.25 -5.73
CA ARG A 37 -7.59 26.09 -6.50
C ARG A 37 -6.49 25.10 -6.92
N ARG A 38 -5.34 25.60 -7.39
CA ARG A 38 -4.21 24.75 -7.81
C ARG A 38 -3.62 23.96 -6.64
N GLY A 39 -3.37 24.61 -5.51
CA GLY A 39 -2.84 23.97 -4.31
C GLY A 39 -3.79 22.90 -3.75
N PHE A 40 -5.10 23.20 -3.79
CA PHE A 40 -6.11 22.23 -3.35
C PHE A 40 -6.18 20.99 -4.25
N TRP A 41 -6.10 21.15 -5.58
CA TRP A 41 -6.02 20.02 -6.51
C TRP A 41 -4.73 19.21 -6.34
N SER A 42 -3.59 19.88 -6.16
CA SER A 42 -2.32 19.20 -5.89
C SER A 42 -2.35 18.39 -4.59
N LEU A 43 -3.01 18.90 -3.54
CA LEU A 43 -3.23 18.13 -2.32
C LEU A 43 -4.03 16.86 -2.59
N TRP A 44 -5.11 16.94 -3.37
CA TRP A 44 -5.90 15.74 -3.69
C TRP A 44 -5.13 14.72 -4.51
N ILE A 45 -4.41 15.16 -5.55
CA ILE A 45 -3.55 14.26 -6.35
C ILE A 45 -2.51 13.61 -5.45
N PHE A 46 -1.83 14.40 -4.62
CA PHE A 46 -0.84 13.88 -3.68
C PHE A 46 -1.46 12.89 -2.69
N LEU A 47 -2.62 13.20 -2.10
CA LEU A 47 -3.29 12.30 -1.16
C LEU A 47 -3.67 10.99 -1.84
N VAL A 48 -4.23 11.03 -3.06
CA VAL A 48 -4.56 9.81 -3.81
C VAL A 48 -3.30 8.97 -4.04
N LEU A 49 -2.22 9.57 -4.55
CA LEU A 49 -0.97 8.86 -4.78
C LEU A 49 -0.39 8.31 -3.46
N PHE A 50 -0.39 9.12 -2.40
CA PHE A 50 0.10 8.72 -1.08
C PHE A 50 -0.68 7.54 -0.51
N PHE A 51 -2.02 7.59 -0.53
CA PHE A 51 -2.84 6.47 -0.07
C PHE A 51 -2.63 5.22 -0.94
N LEU A 52 -2.53 5.35 -2.25
CA LEU A 52 -2.20 4.21 -3.12
C LEU A 52 -0.85 3.59 -2.76
N THR A 53 0.15 4.40 -2.39
CA THR A 53 1.47 3.87 -1.97
C THR A 53 1.44 3.16 -0.62
N LEU A 54 0.61 3.60 0.33
CA LEU A 54 0.46 2.91 1.62
C LEU A 54 -0.14 1.51 1.45
N PHE A 55 -1.00 1.33 0.45
CA PHE A 55 -1.61 0.05 0.12
C PHE A 55 -0.99 -0.57 -1.14
N ALA A 56 0.29 -0.27 -1.42
CA ALA A 56 0.96 -0.74 -2.63
C ALA A 56 0.98 -2.27 -2.71
N GLU A 57 1.14 -2.98 -1.60
CA GLU A 57 1.10 -4.45 -1.57
C GLU A 57 -0.26 -5.05 -1.94
N PHE A 58 -1.36 -4.27 -1.91
CA PHE A 58 -2.68 -4.71 -2.37
C PHE A 58 -2.92 -4.36 -3.85
N VAL A 59 -2.13 -3.44 -4.40
CA VAL A 59 -2.22 -2.99 -5.80
C VAL A 59 -1.24 -3.74 -6.68
N ALA A 60 -0.03 -3.98 -6.17
CA ALA A 60 1.09 -4.61 -6.85
C ALA A 60 1.79 -5.62 -5.93
N ASN A 61 1.59 -6.90 -6.22
CA ASN A 61 2.19 -8.00 -5.44
C ASN A 61 2.39 -9.23 -6.34
N ASP A 62 3.40 -10.03 -6.05
CA ASP A 62 3.60 -11.34 -6.68
C ASP A 62 2.76 -12.46 -6.02
N ARG A 63 1.98 -12.11 -5.00
CA ARG A 63 1.08 -13.03 -4.31
C ARG A 63 -0.38 -12.61 -4.46
N PRO A 64 -1.30 -13.58 -4.48
CA PRO A 64 -2.73 -13.28 -4.41
C PRO A 64 -3.08 -12.66 -3.04
N ILE A 65 -4.11 -11.83 -3.02
CA ILE A 65 -4.65 -11.26 -1.77
C ILE A 65 -5.32 -12.39 -0.97
N ILE A 66 -6.08 -13.24 -1.65
CA ILE A 66 -6.79 -14.39 -1.08
C ILE A 66 -6.67 -15.57 -2.04
N ALA A 67 -6.50 -16.77 -1.49
CA ALA A 67 -6.62 -18.02 -2.24
C ALA A 67 -7.60 -18.96 -1.53
N SER A 68 -8.42 -19.68 -2.27
CA SER A 68 -9.11 -20.87 -1.76
C SER A 68 -8.43 -22.09 -2.32
N TYR A 69 -8.13 -23.07 -1.46
CA TYR A 69 -7.49 -24.32 -1.88
C TYR A 69 -7.99 -25.49 -1.03
N LYS A 70 -8.57 -26.51 -1.67
CA LYS A 70 -9.07 -27.75 -1.01
C LYS A 70 -10.01 -27.47 0.19
N GLY A 71 -10.81 -26.40 0.10
CA GLY A 71 -11.77 -25.99 1.13
C GLY A 71 -11.22 -25.06 2.22
N GLU A 72 -9.92 -24.74 2.20
CA GLU A 72 -9.29 -23.76 3.10
C GLU A 72 -9.20 -22.38 2.43
N ILE A 73 -9.35 -21.30 3.20
CA ILE A 73 -9.08 -19.93 2.75
C ILE A 73 -7.71 -19.53 3.27
N LEU A 74 -6.82 -19.16 2.34
CA LEU A 74 -5.47 -18.71 2.59
C LEU A 74 -5.38 -17.21 2.35
N LEU A 75 -4.48 -16.54 3.07
CA LEU A 75 -4.19 -15.12 2.90
C LEU A 75 -2.71 -14.89 2.59
N PRO A 76 -2.26 -15.19 1.35
CA PRO A 76 -0.83 -15.19 1.00
C PRO A 76 -0.13 -13.83 1.10
N ILE A 77 -0.90 -12.74 1.09
CA ILE A 77 -0.39 -11.39 1.35
C ILE A 77 0.09 -11.19 2.80
N PHE A 78 -0.44 -11.95 3.76
CA PHE A 78 -0.07 -11.84 5.18
C PHE A 78 0.79 -13.01 5.66
N PHE A 79 0.73 -14.17 5.00
CA PHE A 79 1.40 -15.39 5.45
C PHE A 79 2.15 -16.08 4.31
N ASP A 80 3.35 -16.55 4.61
CA ASP A 80 4.12 -17.44 3.74
C ASP A 80 3.59 -18.86 3.84
N TYR A 81 3.29 -19.46 2.69
CA TYR A 81 2.94 -20.89 2.59
C TYR A 81 4.02 -21.63 1.81
N PRO A 82 4.48 -22.80 2.28
CA PRO A 82 5.43 -23.63 1.53
C PRO A 82 4.75 -24.23 0.30
N GLU A 83 5.52 -24.39 -0.77
CA GLU A 83 4.98 -24.88 -2.04
C GLU A 83 4.58 -26.36 -1.98
N GLU A 84 5.14 -27.11 -1.03
CA GLU A 84 4.73 -28.47 -0.70
C GLU A 84 3.21 -28.56 -0.42
N LYS A 85 2.60 -27.48 0.09
CA LYS A 85 1.14 -27.41 0.28
C LYS A 85 0.37 -27.58 -1.04
N PHE A 86 0.96 -27.15 -2.14
CA PHE A 86 0.43 -27.23 -3.50
C PHE A 86 1.12 -28.32 -4.33
N GLY A 87 1.85 -29.25 -3.69
CA GLY A 87 2.51 -30.36 -4.39
C GLY A 87 3.87 -30.04 -5.01
N GLY A 88 4.43 -28.85 -4.76
CA GLY A 88 5.79 -28.48 -5.15
C GLY A 88 6.82 -28.79 -4.06
N PHE A 89 7.98 -28.13 -4.14
CA PHE A 89 9.12 -28.40 -3.23
C PHE A 89 9.87 -27.14 -2.77
N LEU A 90 9.45 -25.94 -3.20
CA LEU A 90 10.07 -24.69 -2.73
C LEU A 90 9.62 -24.35 -1.30
N ALA A 91 10.55 -23.74 -0.54
CA ALA A 91 10.30 -23.30 0.82
C ALA A 91 9.22 -22.19 0.89
N THR A 92 9.14 -21.37 -0.16
CA THR A 92 8.11 -20.33 -0.33
C THR A 92 7.47 -20.54 -1.69
N THR A 93 6.14 -20.59 -1.72
CA THR A 93 5.36 -20.76 -2.95
C THR A 93 5.56 -19.60 -3.91
N ASP A 94 5.91 -19.89 -5.17
CA ASP A 94 5.74 -18.96 -6.28
C ASP A 94 4.34 -19.13 -6.89
N TYR A 95 3.41 -18.24 -6.51
CA TYR A 95 2.04 -18.27 -7.02
C TYR A 95 1.94 -17.90 -8.51
N ARG A 96 3.02 -17.42 -9.12
CA ARG A 96 3.08 -17.11 -10.56
C ARG A 96 3.47 -18.31 -11.40
N ASP A 97 4.00 -19.36 -10.79
CA ASP A 97 4.32 -20.59 -11.51
C ASP A 97 3.03 -21.20 -12.10
N PRO A 98 2.98 -21.49 -13.41
CA PRO A 98 1.84 -22.16 -14.03
C PRO A 98 1.43 -23.44 -13.32
N PHE A 99 2.39 -24.22 -12.81
CA PHE A 99 2.10 -25.45 -12.07
C PHE A 99 1.28 -25.19 -10.80
N VAL A 100 1.66 -24.17 -10.03
CA VAL A 100 0.96 -23.80 -8.80
C VAL A 100 -0.42 -23.19 -9.13
N GLN A 101 -0.52 -22.39 -10.18
CA GLN A 101 -1.80 -21.81 -10.61
C GLN A 101 -2.78 -22.90 -11.04
N ASP A 102 -2.35 -23.80 -11.90
CA ASP A 102 -3.19 -24.90 -12.40
C ASP A 102 -3.68 -25.80 -11.25
N GLU A 103 -2.80 -26.13 -10.29
CA GLU A 103 -3.17 -26.94 -9.11
C GLU A 103 -4.17 -26.21 -8.20
N ILE A 104 -3.98 -24.91 -7.96
CA ILE A 104 -4.91 -24.13 -7.12
C ILE A 104 -6.25 -23.95 -7.83
N GLU A 105 -6.26 -23.61 -9.11
CA GLU A 105 -7.50 -23.43 -9.89
C GLU A 105 -8.27 -24.74 -10.08
N ALA A 106 -7.58 -25.88 -10.17
CA ALA A 106 -8.22 -27.19 -10.18
C ALA A 106 -8.93 -27.52 -8.85
N ASN A 107 -8.48 -26.96 -7.73
CA ASN A 107 -8.96 -27.28 -6.38
C ASN A 107 -9.53 -26.07 -5.62
N GLY A 108 -9.80 -24.96 -6.32
CA GLY A 108 -10.09 -23.68 -5.68
C GLY A 108 -9.96 -22.48 -6.61
N TRP A 109 -9.53 -21.33 -6.08
CA TRP A 109 -9.47 -20.07 -6.82
C TRP A 109 -8.50 -19.08 -6.18
N LEU A 110 -8.11 -18.07 -6.96
CA LEU A 110 -7.16 -17.02 -6.57
C LEU A 110 -7.77 -15.63 -6.83
N VAL A 111 -7.62 -14.72 -5.88
CA VAL A 111 -7.93 -13.29 -6.07
C VAL A 111 -6.62 -12.52 -6.09
N TRP A 112 -6.27 -12.03 -7.28
CA TRP A 112 -5.03 -11.31 -7.51
C TRP A 112 -5.19 -9.80 -7.34
N PRO A 113 -4.13 -9.09 -6.90
CA PRO A 113 -4.04 -7.65 -7.10
C PRO A 113 -4.02 -7.30 -8.60
N PRO A 114 -4.35 -6.04 -8.97
CA PRO A 114 -4.31 -5.59 -10.36
C PRO A 114 -2.95 -5.80 -11.04
N ILE A 115 -1.85 -5.66 -10.31
CA ILE A 115 -0.49 -5.87 -10.81
C ILE A 115 0.11 -7.08 -10.10
N ARG A 116 0.39 -8.16 -10.85
CA ARG A 116 0.89 -9.44 -10.30
C ARG A 116 2.42 -9.47 -10.12
N TYR A 117 3.05 -8.33 -9.91
CA TYR A 117 4.51 -8.19 -9.80
C TYR A 117 4.87 -7.41 -8.53
N SER A 118 5.93 -7.85 -7.88
CA SER A 118 6.65 -7.13 -6.83
C SER A 118 8.03 -6.70 -7.35
N TYR A 119 8.70 -5.84 -6.59
CA TYR A 119 10.06 -5.38 -6.93
C TYR A 119 11.13 -6.49 -6.85
N ARG A 120 10.81 -7.66 -6.25
CA ARG A 120 11.72 -8.81 -6.16
C ARG A 120 11.33 -9.95 -7.10
N THR A 121 10.24 -9.81 -7.84
CA THR A 121 9.76 -10.88 -8.71
C THR A 121 10.78 -11.19 -9.79
N VAL A 122 11.14 -12.47 -9.90
CA VAL A 122 12.04 -12.97 -10.94
C VAL A 122 11.24 -13.08 -12.24
N ASN A 123 11.79 -12.54 -13.33
CA ASN A 123 11.18 -12.68 -14.65
C ASN A 123 11.71 -13.93 -15.35
N ASN A 124 10.91 -15.00 -15.31
CA ASN A 124 11.21 -16.26 -16.01
C ASN A 124 10.66 -16.28 -17.45
N GLU A 125 9.87 -15.28 -17.85
CA GLU A 125 9.23 -15.17 -19.18
C GLU A 125 10.13 -14.44 -20.19
N ILE A 126 11.45 -14.66 -20.11
CA ILE A 126 12.41 -14.08 -21.05
C ILE A 126 12.65 -15.02 -22.23
N ALA A 127 12.55 -14.49 -23.45
CA ALA A 127 12.72 -15.25 -24.70
C ALA A 127 14.12 -15.90 -24.82
N VAL A 128 15.14 -15.28 -24.22
CA VAL A 128 16.50 -15.81 -24.16
C VAL A 128 17.07 -15.67 -22.75
N PRO A 129 18.00 -16.55 -22.33
CA PRO A 129 18.62 -16.47 -21.00
C PRO A 129 19.31 -15.13 -20.76
N ALA A 130 19.21 -14.63 -19.53
CA ALA A 130 19.91 -13.41 -19.14
C ALA A 130 21.45 -13.65 -19.12
N PRO A 131 22.26 -12.67 -19.55
CA PRO A 131 21.88 -11.35 -20.08
C PRO A 131 21.41 -11.42 -21.54
N ALA A 132 20.21 -10.90 -21.80
CA ALA A 132 19.62 -10.80 -23.13
C ALA A 132 19.99 -9.46 -23.79
N PRO A 133 20.13 -9.41 -25.13
CA PRO A 133 20.16 -8.12 -25.83
C PRO A 133 18.80 -7.40 -25.64
N PRO A 134 18.73 -6.08 -25.90
CA PRO A 134 17.47 -5.35 -25.87
C PRO A 134 16.42 -6.00 -26.77
N SER A 135 15.14 -5.95 -26.36
CA SER A 135 14.05 -6.66 -27.05
C SER A 135 13.90 -6.33 -28.53
N TYR A 136 14.31 -5.13 -28.97
CA TYR A 136 14.30 -4.73 -30.37
C TYR A 136 15.42 -5.35 -31.23
N MET A 137 16.37 -6.06 -30.62
CA MET A 137 17.41 -6.85 -31.31
C MET A 137 17.07 -8.34 -31.38
N LEU A 138 15.97 -8.79 -30.77
CA LEU A 138 15.53 -10.18 -30.81
C LEU A 138 14.71 -10.42 -32.09
N ASP A 139 14.88 -11.60 -32.69
CA ASP A 139 14.04 -12.04 -33.79
C ASP A 139 12.62 -12.30 -33.30
N LYS A 140 11.61 -11.96 -34.11
CA LYS A 140 10.18 -12.04 -33.73
C LYS A 140 9.64 -13.47 -33.57
N GLU A 141 10.44 -14.48 -33.93
CA GLU A 141 10.05 -15.90 -33.89
C GLU A 141 10.55 -16.63 -32.63
N ILE A 142 11.17 -15.89 -31.70
CA ILE A 142 11.65 -16.39 -30.40
C ILE A 142 10.64 -16.04 -29.30
#